data_AF-A0A7W4EXJ3-F1
#
_entry.id   AF-A0A7W4EXJ3-F1
#
_cell.length_a   1.000
_cell.length_b   1.000
_cell.length_c   1.000
_cell.angle_alpha   90.00
_cell.angle_beta   90.00
_cell.angle_gamma   90.00
#
_symmetry.space_group_name_H-M   'P 1'
#
loop_
_entity.id
_entity.type
_entity.pdbx_description
1 polymer ?
#
loop_
_entity_poly.entity_id
_entity_poly.type
_entity_poly.pdbx_seq_one_letter_code
_entity_poly.pdbx_strand_id
1 'polypeptide(L)'
;MNLNIAFNTIIYIMVFLFPGILFRRTFFSGKFSKHYDSGNIVDRVLWNIFFSIICILLFILVNIFTNNILISSLGISLRQNEVINTFEELYKNEFPKLLRDSKSVNDFIWILLSLYIFSTLLGLGLHKLIFIFDLDKHIPLLKFQSKWDYLLVSNKESNKEHRLGDVFFTQADLKLLDNQLYTGRLHDIVLNKENHIESIILSETYKFYKIEKKAINDKKLKEIKEEIKNRKSLKYFYYENQNEYCYKKRIKGDLFTIPNSKVENISITYVKMSTLRDKWSKNIIKFRTLLLLLVIFFSIAYGIWDFGFINFQTVYKRIAFCIMLTFNTISLMLLIINLLSKHEKKWENVNISIVALVLGSIPYLYIFWIVPFYYLLPIFILTISVIRYIKNWWMKKKNKKTN
;
A
#
# COMPACT_ATOMS: atom_id res chain seq x y z
N MET A 1 31.40 45.30 3.51
CA MET A 1 30.47 45.02 4.64
C MET A 1 29.15 44.42 4.16
N ASN A 2 28.44 45.03 3.20
CA ASN A 2 27.13 44.54 2.72
C ASN A 2 27.15 43.15 2.06
N LEU A 3 28.21 42.77 1.35
CA LEU A 3 28.32 41.47 0.68
C LEU A 3 28.36 40.31 1.68
N ASN A 4 29.10 40.47 2.79
CA ASN A 4 29.20 39.44 3.84
C ASN A 4 27.86 39.26 4.56
N ILE A 5 27.14 40.37 4.79
CA ILE A 5 25.81 40.34 5.40
C ILE A 5 24.81 39.61 4.50
N ALA A 6 24.77 39.94 3.20
CA ALA A 6 23.91 39.26 2.25
C ALA A 6 24.22 37.77 2.13
N PHE A 7 25.50 37.40 2.06
CA PHE A 7 25.93 36.01 1.95
C PHE A 7 25.63 35.20 3.21
N ASN A 8 25.89 35.74 4.40
CA ASN A 8 25.53 35.09 5.66
C ASN A 8 24.02 34.91 5.76
N THR A 9 23.23 35.88 5.31
CA THR A 9 21.76 35.78 5.27
C THR A 9 21.30 34.62 4.39
N ILE A 10 21.93 34.43 3.22
CA ILE A 10 21.63 33.28 2.35
C ILE A 10 21.97 31.96 3.05
N ILE A 11 23.13 31.87 3.71
CA ILE A 11 23.51 30.66 4.48
C ILE A 11 22.50 30.40 5.59
N TYR A 12 22.06 31.42 6.33
CA TYR A 12 21.05 31.27 7.38
C TYR A 12 19.74 30.73 6.83
N ILE A 13 19.28 31.24 5.68
CA ILE A 13 18.06 30.72 5.03
C ILE A 13 18.24 29.26 4.61
N MET A 14 19.39 28.92 4.02
CA MET A 14 19.70 27.55 3.57
C MET A 14 19.74 26.57 4.74
N VAL A 15 20.35 26.94 5.87
CA VAL A 15 20.49 26.05 7.03
C VAL A 15 19.21 26.00 7.88
N PHE A 16 18.59 27.14 8.19
CA PHE A 16 17.54 27.21 9.21
C PHE A 16 16.11 27.25 8.67
N LEU A 17 15.91 27.49 7.37
CA LEU A 17 14.57 27.62 6.80
C LEU A 17 14.30 26.51 5.78
N PHE A 18 15.28 26.20 4.94
CA PHE A 18 15.12 25.23 3.85
C PHE A 18 14.82 23.79 4.31
N PRO A 19 15.49 23.22 5.34
CA PRO A 19 15.17 21.88 5.82
C PRO A 19 13.72 21.80 6.30
N GLY A 20 13.22 22.83 7.00
CA GLY A 20 11.83 22.89 7.42
C GLY A 20 10.83 22.94 6.26
N ILE A 21 11.13 23.71 5.20
CA ILE A 21 10.29 23.74 3.99
C ILE A 21 10.21 22.34 3.36
N LEU A 22 11.35 21.68 3.18
CA LEU A 22 11.41 20.34 2.58
C LEU A 22 10.63 19.33 3.40
N PHE A 23 10.85 19.31 4.72
CA PHE A 23 10.12 18.47 5.65
C PHE A 23 8.61 18.67 5.51
N ARG A 24 8.16 19.93 5.57
CA ARG A 24 6.73 20.25 5.50
C ARG A 24 6.13 19.85 4.15
N ARG A 25 6.84 20.11 3.05
CA ARG A 25 6.36 19.77 1.70
C ARG A 25 6.20 18.26 1.52
N THR A 26 7.12 17.46 2.05
CA THR A 26 7.02 16.00 1.99
C THR A 26 6.00 15.44 2.98
N PHE A 27 5.88 16.07 4.15
CA PHE A 27 4.86 15.72 5.15
C PHE A 27 3.43 15.89 4.60
N PHE A 28 3.15 17.00 3.90
CA PHE A 28 1.86 17.23 3.24
C PHE A 28 1.77 16.62 1.83
N SER A 29 2.59 15.62 1.48
CA SER A 29 2.53 15.03 0.13
C SER A 29 1.23 14.22 -0.13
N GLY A 30 0.95 13.95 -1.41
CA GLY A 30 -0.20 13.15 -1.83
C GLY A 30 -1.54 13.88 -1.71
N LYS A 31 -2.51 13.25 -1.02
CA LYS A 31 -3.89 13.76 -0.87
C LYS A 31 -3.96 15.10 -0.11
N PHE A 32 -2.97 15.37 0.73
CA PHE A 32 -2.92 16.56 1.58
C PHE A 32 -2.05 17.68 0.99
N SER A 33 -1.62 17.57 -0.27
CA SER A 33 -0.76 18.56 -0.93
C SER A 33 -1.38 19.96 -0.96
N LYS A 34 -2.72 20.03 -1.04
CA LYS A 34 -3.48 21.28 -0.98
C LYS A 34 -3.36 22.01 0.37
N HIS A 35 -3.05 21.29 1.46
CA HIS A 35 -2.85 21.87 2.80
C HIS A 35 -1.45 22.42 3.05
N TYR A 36 -0.51 22.20 2.12
CA TYR A 36 0.79 22.85 2.21
C TYR A 36 0.64 24.39 2.13
N ASP A 37 -0.27 24.87 1.27
CA ASP A 37 -0.47 26.29 1.01
C ASP A 37 -1.53 26.95 1.90
N SER A 38 -2.22 26.19 2.76
CA SER A 38 -3.23 26.75 3.66
C SER A 38 -2.60 27.48 4.86
N GLY A 39 -3.33 28.48 5.36
CA GLY A 39 -2.95 29.29 6.53
C GLY A 39 -2.21 30.59 6.23
N ASN A 40 -1.99 31.39 7.28
CA ASN A 40 -1.31 32.68 7.18
C ASN A 40 0.18 32.49 6.82
N ILE A 41 0.74 33.39 6.00
CA ILE A 41 2.16 33.41 5.65
C ILE A 41 3.05 33.37 6.89
N VAL A 42 2.72 34.14 7.93
CA VAL A 42 3.49 34.20 9.17
C VAL A 42 3.52 32.83 9.87
N ASP A 43 2.36 32.21 10.05
CA ASP A 43 2.26 30.86 10.64
C ASP A 43 3.07 29.86 9.83
N ARG A 44 3.02 29.96 8.49
CA ARG A 44 3.78 29.06 7.61
C ARG A 44 5.28 29.18 7.80
N VAL A 45 5.79 30.40 7.95
CA VAL A 45 7.21 30.65 8.22
C VAL A 45 7.61 30.13 9.59
N LEU A 46 6.80 30.39 10.63
CA LEU A 46 7.05 29.90 11.99
C LEU A 46 7.10 28.36 12.05
N TRP A 47 6.16 27.68 11.40
CA TRP A 47 6.16 26.22 11.31
C TRP A 47 7.39 25.68 10.56
N ASN A 48 7.82 26.35 9.49
CA ASN A 48 9.03 25.94 8.77
C ASN A 48 10.27 26.08 9.67
N ILE A 49 10.42 27.18 10.40
CA ILE A 49 11.54 27.37 11.34
C ILE A 49 11.50 26.30 12.44
N PHE A 50 10.33 26.05 13.03
CA PHE A 50 10.14 25.05 14.07
C PHE A 50 10.55 23.64 13.60
N PHE A 51 10.04 23.19 12.45
CA PHE A 51 10.42 21.88 11.91
C PHE A 51 11.87 21.82 11.45
N SER A 52 12.44 22.93 10.98
CA SER A 52 13.86 22.98 10.64
C SER A 52 14.75 22.75 11.87
N ILE A 53 14.44 23.41 12.99
CA ILE A 53 15.16 23.20 14.26
C ILE A 53 15.07 21.72 14.68
N ILE A 54 13.89 21.12 14.60
CA ILE A 54 13.70 19.69 14.91
C ILE A 54 14.52 18.80 13.97
N CYS A 55 14.50 19.06 12.67
CA CYS A 55 15.27 18.29 11.68
C CYS A 55 16.78 18.39 11.95
N ILE A 56 17.29 19.59 12.24
CA ILE A 56 18.71 19.80 12.57
C ILE A 56 19.08 19.04 13.85
N LEU A 57 18.27 19.15 14.90
CA LEU A 57 18.54 18.50 16.19
C LEU A 57 18.54 16.97 16.05
N LEU A 58 17.54 16.41 15.36
CA LEU A 58 17.49 14.97 15.06
C LEU A 58 18.63 14.53 14.15
N PHE A 59 19.01 15.34 13.15
CA PHE A 59 20.15 15.06 12.29
C PHE A 59 21.45 14.99 13.09
N ILE A 60 21.68 15.93 14.02
CA ILE A 60 22.84 15.92 14.92
C ILE A 60 22.83 14.67 15.80
N LEU A 61 21.68 14.34 16.41
CA LEU A 61 21.54 13.14 17.26
C LEU A 61 21.82 11.85 16.49
N VAL A 62 21.26 11.71 15.29
CA VAL A 62 21.52 10.56 14.41
C VAL A 62 23.01 10.49 14.08
N ASN A 63 23.62 11.61 13.70
CA ASN A 63 25.05 11.65 13.40
C ASN A 63 25.91 11.25 14.61
N ILE A 64 25.63 11.75 15.81
CA ILE A 64 26.35 11.35 17.04
C ILE A 64 26.20 9.85 17.29
N PHE A 65 24.99 9.32 17.18
CA PHE A 65 24.70 7.91 17.39
C PHE A 65 25.39 7.02 16.34
N THR A 66 25.36 7.42 15.07
CA THR A 66 26.05 6.71 13.99
C THR A 66 27.56 6.85 14.07
N ASN A 67 28.10 7.99 14.52
CA ASN A 67 29.54 8.16 14.71
C ASN A 67 30.06 7.11 15.72
N ASN A 68 29.34 6.93 16.83
CA ASN A 68 29.71 5.91 17.82
C ASN A 68 29.68 4.46 17.29
N ILE A 69 29.01 4.19 16.15
CA ILE A 69 28.84 2.84 15.57
C ILE A 69 29.63 2.66 14.26
N LEU A 70 29.92 3.73 13.51
CA LEU A 70 30.27 3.68 12.08
C LEU A 70 31.55 4.46 11.70
N ILE A 71 32.27 5.05 12.68
CA ILE A 71 33.53 5.80 12.45
C ILE A 71 34.62 4.98 11.73
N SER A 72 34.58 3.65 11.74
CA SER A 72 35.70 2.86 11.20
C SER A 72 35.70 2.68 9.66
N SER A 73 34.64 3.04 8.91
CA SER A 73 34.51 2.57 7.52
C SER A 73 34.43 3.63 6.40
N LEU A 74 34.09 4.90 6.69
CA LEU A 74 33.79 5.88 5.62
C LEU A 74 34.75 7.06 5.48
N GLY A 75 35.76 7.22 6.34
CA GLY A 75 36.84 8.22 6.13
C GLY A 75 36.42 9.70 6.12
N ILE A 76 35.14 10.01 6.34
CA ILE A 76 34.63 11.39 6.48
C ILE A 76 34.83 11.80 7.94
N SER A 77 36.04 12.25 8.27
CA SER A 77 36.34 12.81 9.60
C SER A 77 36.15 14.32 9.60
N LEU A 78 34.90 14.79 9.53
CA LEU A 78 34.64 16.17 9.95
C LEU A 78 34.85 16.22 11.46
N ARG A 79 35.89 16.95 11.90
CA ARG A 79 36.11 17.16 13.32
C ARG A 79 34.92 17.95 13.85
N GLN A 80 34.26 17.47 14.90
CA GLN A 80 33.15 18.17 15.56
C GLN A 80 33.46 19.66 15.82
N ASN A 81 34.73 19.97 16.10
CA ASN A 81 35.23 21.31 16.32
C ASN A 81 35.09 22.24 15.10
N GLU A 82 35.20 21.73 13.87
CA GLU A 82 35.08 22.53 12.64
C GLU A 82 33.64 22.99 12.40
N VAL A 83 32.66 22.14 12.74
CA VAL A 83 31.24 22.48 12.67
C VAL A 83 30.90 23.56 13.70
N ILE A 84 31.35 23.42 14.94
CA ILE A 84 31.11 24.40 16.01
C ILE A 84 31.74 25.76 15.66
N ASN A 85 33.00 25.76 15.22
CA ASN A 85 33.70 26.98 14.83
C ASN A 85 32.99 27.71 13.67
N THR A 86 32.41 26.96 12.73
CA THR A 86 31.63 27.53 11.62
C THR A 86 30.39 28.26 12.12
N PHE A 87 29.68 27.70 13.10
CA PHE A 87 28.53 28.37 13.71
C PHE A 87 28.92 29.62 14.51
N GLU A 88 30.05 29.59 15.22
CA GLU A 88 30.57 30.76 15.93
C GLU A 88 30.99 31.89 14.97
N GLU A 89 31.62 31.54 13.85
CA GLU A 89 32.03 32.51 12.82
C GLU A 89 30.80 33.15 12.15
N LEU A 90 29.76 32.35 11.85
CA LEU A 90 28.48 32.86 11.34
C LEU A 90 27.82 33.81 12.35
N TYR A 91 27.80 33.45 13.65
CA TYR A 91 27.25 34.29 14.72
C TYR A 91 27.99 35.64 14.84
N LYS A 92 29.31 35.63 14.66
CA LYS A 92 30.15 36.84 14.64
C LYS A 92 30.05 37.65 13.34
N ASN A 93 29.20 37.23 12.40
CA ASN A 93 29.09 37.80 11.04
C ASN A 93 30.40 37.76 10.24
N GLU A 94 31.29 36.83 10.57
CA GLU A 94 32.52 36.59 9.82
C GLU A 94 32.27 35.59 8.69
N PHE A 95 33.05 35.70 7.61
CA PHE A 95 32.97 34.72 6.53
C PHE A 95 33.58 33.40 7.01
N PRO A 96 32.82 32.29 6.98
CA PRO A 96 33.30 31.02 7.53
C PRO A 96 34.61 30.58 6.87
N LYS A 97 35.61 30.22 7.68
CA LYS A 97 36.89 29.72 7.20
C LYS A 97 36.73 28.43 6.38
N LEU A 98 35.71 27.65 6.72
CA LEU A 98 35.29 26.44 6.02
C LEU A 98 34.83 26.71 4.57
N LEU A 99 34.54 27.96 4.21
CA LEU A 99 34.19 28.35 2.84
C LEU A 99 35.35 29.00 2.06
N ARG A 100 36.53 29.14 2.68
CA ARG A 100 37.73 29.72 2.01
C ARG A 100 38.55 28.67 1.27
N ASP A 101 38.47 27.41 1.68
CA ASP A 101 39.12 26.27 1.02
C ASP A 101 38.10 25.50 0.16
N SER A 102 38.45 25.23 -1.10
CA SER A 102 37.61 24.47 -2.03
C SER A 102 37.20 23.09 -1.51
N LYS A 103 38.07 22.44 -0.73
CA LYS A 103 37.78 21.11 -0.17
C LYS A 103 36.70 21.20 0.91
N SER A 104 36.83 22.18 1.81
CA SER A 104 35.88 22.44 2.87
C SER A 104 34.51 22.93 2.35
N VAL A 105 34.49 23.69 1.24
CA VAL A 105 33.24 24.06 0.56
C VAL A 105 32.49 22.83 0.06
N ASN A 106 33.19 21.86 -0.55
CA ASN A 106 32.59 20.63 -1.01
C ASN A 106 32.00 19.83 0.17
N ASP A 107 32.74 19.71 1.28
CA ASP A 107 32.25 19.03 2.48
C ASP A 107 31.01 19.72 3.07
N PHE A 108 30.98 21.06 3.11
CA PHE A 108 29.81 21.83 3.53
C PHE A 108 28.58 21.57 2.64
N ILE A 109 28.76 21.53 1.31
CA ILE A 109 27.69 21.21 0.37
C ILE A 109 27.16 19.79 0.59
N TRP A 110 28.05 18.81 0.84
CA TRP A 110 27.63 17.43 1.15
C TRP A 110 26.84 17.34 2.45
N ILE A 111 27.25 18.05 3.50
CA ILE A 111 26.50 18.13 4.75
C ILE A 111 25.11 18.71 4.49
N LEU A 112 25.01 19.85 3.80
CA LEU A 112 23.73 20.46 3.47
C LEU A 112 22.83 19.51 2.67
N LEU A 113 23.38 18.86 1.65
CA LEU A 113 22.64 17.90 0.83
C LEU A 113 22.13 16.73 1.68
N SER A 114 22.97 16.19 2.57
CA SER A 114 22.59 15.11 3.47
C SER A 114 21.50 15.53 4.45
N LEU A 115 21.55 16.75 4.99
CA LEU A 115 20.51 17.33 5.85
C LEU A 115 19.18 17.48 5.08
N TYR A 116 19.23 17.91 3.83
CA TYR A 116 18.03 18.06 2.99
C TYR A 116 17.40 16.70 2.65
N ILE A 117 18.22 15.71 2.31
CA ILE A 117 17.76 14.33 2.10
C ILE A 117 17.15 13.78 3.39
N PHE A 118 17.83 13.96 4.53
CA PHE A 118 17.36 13.51 5.83
C PHE A 118 16.01 14.14 6.19
N SER A 119 15.88 15.46 6.07
CA SER A 119 14.62 16.18 6.30
C SER A 119 13.49 15.66 5.41
N THR A 120 13.76 15.47 4.12
CA THR A 120 12.81 14.92 3.14
C THR A 120 12.32 13.53 3.57
N LEU A 121 13.25 12.64 3.94
CA LEU A 121 12.95 11.29 4.41
C LEU A 121 12.16 11.29 5.72
N LEU A 122 12.48 12.18 6.65
CA LEU A 122 11.80 12.31 7.93
C LEU A 122 10.35 12.75 7.74
N GLY A 123 10.09 13.72 6.85
CA GLY A 123 8.73 14.15 6.49
C GLY A 123 7.91 13.04 5.84
N LEU A 124 8.49 12.30 4.88
CA LEU A 124 7.83 11.12 4.29
C LEU A 124 7.60 10.00 5.30
N GLY A 125 8.56 9.77 6.20
CA GLY A 125 8.50 8.77 7.25
C GLY A 125 7.36 9.05 8.22
N LEU A 126 7.29 10.27 8.76
CA LEU A 126 6.21 10.69 9.65
C LEU A 126 4.85 10.64 8.96
N HIS A 127 4.74 11.11 7.72
CA HIS A 127 3.50 10.98 6.94
C HIS A 127 3.05 9.51 6.88
N LYS A 128 3.94 8.60 6.47
CA LYS A 128 3.61 7.17 6.39
C LYS A 128 3.28 6.56 7.75
N LEU A 129 4.03 6.91 8.81
CA LEU A 129 3.76 6.40 10.16
C LEU A 129 2.37 6.80 10.64
N ILE A 130 1.98 8.06 10.45
CA ILE A 130 0.65 8.55 10.84
C ILE A 130 -0.46 7.73 10.18
N PHE A 131 -0.36 7.46 8.87
CA PHE A 131 -1.39 6.72 8.14
C PHE A 131 -1.33 5.20 8.34
N ILE A 132 -0.14 4.61 8.53
CA ILE A 132 -0.02 3.17 8.79
C ILE A 132 -0.62 2.81 10.15
N PHE A 133 -0.41 3.67 11.14
CA PHE A 133 -0.87 3.46 12.52
C PHE A 133 -2.18 4.18 12.84
N ASP A 134 -2.81 4.87 11.87
CA ASP A 134 -4.04 5.65 12.08
C ASP A 134 -3.89 6.66 13.26
N LEU A 135 -2.70 7.22 13.46
CA LEU A 135 -2.39 8.07 14.64
C LEU A 135 -3.16 9.38 14.62
N ASP A 136 -3.53 9.86 13.43
CA ASP A 136 -4.39 11.02 13.27
C ASP A 136 -5.77 10.82 13.90
N LYS A 137 -6.26 9.58 14.01
CA LYS A 137 -7.53 9.28 14.70
C LYS A 137 -7.40 9.34 16.22
N HIS A 138 -6.22 8.99 16.74
CA HIS A 138 -5.98 8.84 18.18
C HIS A 138 -5.41 10.09 18.83
N ILE A 139 -4.63 10.89 18.10
CA ILE A 139 -3.92 12.04 18.62
C ILE A 139 -4.46 13.30 17.91
N PRO A 140 -5.22 14.17 18.61
CA PRO A 140 -5.80 15.37 18.02
C PRO A 140 -4.79 16.31 17.36
N LEU A 141 -3.55 16.36 17.88
CA LEU A 141 -2.46 17.17 17.31
C LEU A 141 -2.06 16.74 15.89
N LEU A 142 -2.26 15.46 15.54
CA LEU A 142 -1.91 14.90 14.24
C LEU A 142 -3.09 14.92 13.25
N LYS A 143 -4.26 15.42 13.67
CA LYS A 143 -5.41 15.58 12.78
C LYS A 143 -5.13 16.69 11.77
N PHE A 144 -5.38 16.39 10.50
CA PHE A 144 -5.35 17.40 9.45
C PHE A 144 -6.53 18.39 9.63
N GLN A 145 -6.32 19.66 9.28
CA GLN A 145 -7.26 20.74 9.59
C GLN A 145 -8.62 20.61 8.88
N SER A 146 -8.70 19.93 7.73
CA SER A 146 -9.95 19.72 7.01
C SER A 146 -10.75 18.56 7.62
N LYS A 147 -11.83 18.90 8.33
CA LYS A 147 -12.83 17.92 8.80
C LYS A 147 -13.49 17.17 7.63
N TRP A 148 -13.57 17.79 6.46
CA TRP A 148 -14.15 17.16 5.28
C TRP A 148 -13.35 15.93 4.87
N ASP A 149 -12.02 16.01 4.86
CA ASP A 149 -11.16 14.89 4.43
C ASP A 149 -11.44 13.61 5.25
N TYR A 150 -11.82 13.77 6.52
CA TYR A 150 -12.24 12.68 7.41
C TYR A 150 -13.65 12.15 7.13
N LEU A 151 -14.58 13.04 6.75
CA LEU A 151 -15.95 12.68 6.38
C LEU A 151 -16.04 12.06 4.98
N LEU A 152 -15.14 12.40 4.05
CA LEU A 152 -15.17 11.85 2.68
C LEU A 152 -14.65 10.42 2.62
N VAL A 153 -13.87 9.98 3.61
CA VAL A 153 -13.36 8.61 3.70
C VAL A 153 -14.18 7.86 4.75
N SER A 154 -14.71 6.69 4.38
CA SER A 154 -15.36 5.80 5.35
C SER A 154 -14.35 5.42 6.43
N ASN A 155 -14.49 5.99 7.63
CA ASN A 155 -13.58 5.85 8.76
C ASN A 155 -14.38 5.45 10.01
N LYS A 156 -13.69 5.04 11.09
CA LYS A 156 -14.35 4.65 12.36
C LYS A 156 -15.23 5.76 12.94
N GLU A 157 -14.92 7.04 12.69
CA GLU A 157 -15.74 8.18 13.11
C GLU A 157 -17.12 8.24 12.41
N SER A 158 -17.31 7.53 11.29
CA SER A 158 -18.56 7.51 10.51
C SER A 158 -19.54 6.38 10.90
N ASN A 159 -19.39 5.82 12.10
CA ASN A 159 -20.35 4.93 12.76
C ASN A 159 -20.76 3.63 12.01
N LYS A 160 -19.83 3.01 11.27
CA LYS A 160 -20.01 1.66 10.73
C LYS A 160 -18.97 0.70 11.30
N GLU A 161 -19.38 -0.52 11.63
CA GLU A 161 -18.46 -1.60 12.02
C GLU A 161 -17.50 -1.92 10.86
N HIS A 162 -16.30 -1.36 10.92
CA HIS A 162 -15.25 -1.62 9.95
C HIS A 162 -14.55 -2.93 10.30
N ARG A 163 -14.63 -3.93 9.41
CA ARG A 163 -13.73 -5.09 9.46
C ARG A 163 -12.45 -4.75 8.69
N LEU A 164 -11.31 -5.20 9.20
CA LEU A 164 -10.01 -5.08 8.52
C LEU A 164 -10.11 -5.55 7.06
N GLY A 165 -9.87 -4.63 6.12
CA GLY A 165 -9.88 -4.87 4.68
C GLY A 165 -11.22 -4.65 3.96
N ASP A 166 -12.22 -4.05 4.60
CA ASP A 166 -13.40 -3.53 3.91
C ASP A 166 -13.05 -2.27 3.09
N VAL A 167 -13.52 -2.22 1.83
CA VAL A 167 -13.38 -1.03 0.98
C VAL A 167 -14.74 -0.41 0.79
N PHE A 168 -14.83 0.87 1.11
CA PHE A 168 -16.00 1.68 0.87
C PHE A 168 -15.69 2.73 -0.19
N PHE A 169 -16.68 3.04 -1.02
CA PHE A 169 -16.70 4.29 -1.73
C PHE A 169 -17.77 5.20 -1.13
N THR A 170 -17.58 6.49 -1.33
CA THR A 170 -18.46 7.52 -0.80
C THR A 170 -19.39 7.95 -1.92
N GLN A 171 -20.69 7.75 -1.72
CA GLN A 171 -21.75 8.27 -2.57
C GLN A 171 -22.25 9.57 -1.96
N ALA A 172 -22.43 10.60 -2.79
CA ALA A 172 -22.96 11.88 -2.38
C ALA A 172 -24.25 12.18 -3.14
N ASP A 173 -25.29 12.53 -2.40
CA ASP A 173 -26.56 13.02 -2.91
C ASP A 173 -26.63 14.52 -2.62
N LEU A 174 -26.74 15.32 -3.68
CA LEU A 174 -26.71 16.78 -3.64
C LEU A 174 -28.07 17.33 -4.00
N LYS A 175 -28.59 18.21 -3.14
CA LYS A 175 -29.74 19.06 -3.42
C LYS A 175 -29.24 20.46 -3.76
N LEU A 176 -29.56 20.95 -4.94
CA LEU A 176 -29.26 22.32 -5.37
C LEU A 176 -30.39 23.27 -4.99
N LEU A 177 -30.08 24.57 -4.92
CA LEU A 177 -31.05 25.66 -4.69
C LEU A 177 -32.22 25.64 -5.69
N ASP A 178 -31.97 25.23 -6.94
CA ASP A 178 -33.00 25.09 -7.98
C ASP A 178 -33.89 23.85 -7.80
N ASN A 179 -33.87 23.24 -6.61
CA ASN A 179 -34.57 22.01 -6.25
C ASN A 179 -34.21 20.80 -7.14
N GLN A 180 -33.03 20.84 -7.78
CA GLN A 180 -32.51 19.75 -8.59
C GLN A 180 -31.71 18.79 -7.71
N LEU A 181 -31.93 17.48 -7.90
CA LEU A 181 -31.23 16.44 -7.17
C LEU A 181 -30.24 15.72 -8.08
N TYR A 182 -29.03 15.55 -7.57
CA TYR A 182 -27.94 14.84 -8.21
C TYR A 182 -27.42 13.75 -7.26
N THR A 183 -27.09 12.59 -7.78
CA THR A 183 -26.43 11.52 -7.02
C THR A 183 -25.23 11.03 -7.80
N GLY A 184 -24.12 10.74 -7.13
CA GLY A 184 -22.94 10.19 -7.78
C GLY A 184 -21.92 9.70 -6.78
N ARG A 185 -20.89 9.04 -7.29
CA ARG A 185 -19.73 8.70 -6.48
C ARG A 185 -18.89 9.96 -6.29
N LEU A 186 -18.68 10.34 -5.04
CA LEU A 186 -17.85 11.48 -4.70
C LEU A 186 -16.41 11.24 -5.18
N HIS A 187 -15.91 12.15 -6.00
CA HIS A 187 -14.56 12.09 -6.53
C HIS A 187 -13.60 12.97 -5.70
N ASP A 188 -13.93 14.24 -5.51
CA ASP A 188 -13.12 15.19 -4.74
C ASP A 188 -13.97 16.37 -4.24
N ILE A 189 -13.49 17.05 -3.20
CA ILE A 189 -13.99 18.36 -2.77
C ILE A 189 -12.85 19.38 -2.94
N VAL A 190 -13.10 20.42 -3.73
CA VAL A 190 -12.13 21.51 -3.93
C VAL A 190 -12.33 22.53 -2.82
N LEU A 191 -11.24 22.79 -2.09
CA LEU A 191 -11.18 23.75 -1.00
C LEU A 191 -10.45 25.02 -1.47
N ASN A 192 -10.88 26.18 -1.00
CA ASN A 192 -10.18 27.43 -1.20
C ASN A 192 -8.97 27.56 -0.24
N LYS A 193 -8.19 28.64 -0.37
CA LYS A 193 -7.02 28.92 0.50
C LYS A 193 -7.36 29.08 1.99
N GLU A 194 -8.61 29.42 2.28
CA GLU A 194 -9.17 29.59 3.64
C GLU A 194 -9.83 28.30 4.16
N ASN A 195 -9.67 27.18 3.44
CA ASN A 195 -10.21 25.87 3.80
C ASN A 195 -11.75 25.76 3.72
N HIS A 196 -12.41 26.65 2.99
CA HIS A 196 -13.83 26.60 2.66
C HIS A 196 -14.08 25.80 1.38
N ILE A 197 -15.25 25.13 1.29
CA ILE A 197 -15.61 24.35 0.10
C ILE A 197 -15.97 25.30 -1.05
N GLU A 198 -15.22 25.18 -2.14
CA GLU A 198 -15.45 25.90 -3.39
C GLU A 198 -16.35 25.10 -4.33
N SER A 199 -16.04 23.82 -4.52
CA SER A 199 -16.83 22.95 -5.40
C SER A 199 -16.76 21.48 -5.00
N ILE A 200 -17.80 20.74 -5.38
CA ILE A 200 -17.93 19.30 -5.16
C ILE A 200 -17.88 18.61 -6.51
N ILE A 201 -17.00 17.62 -6.64
CA ILE A 201 -16.80 16.87 -7.88
C ILE A 201 -17.38 15.47 -7.70
N LEU A 202 -18.35 15.13 -8.54
CA LEU A 202 -18.96 13.81 -8.60
C LEU A 202 -18.52 13.06 -9.85
N SER A 203 -18.35 11.76 -9.71
CA SER A 203 -18.16 10.79 -10.79
C SER A 203 -19.40 9.90 -10.92
N GLU A 204 -19.62 9.34 -12.11
CA GLU A 204 -20.78 8.48 -12.40
C GLU A 204 -22.12 9.14 -12.01
N THR A 205 -22.26 10.44 -12.31
CA THR A 205 -23.34 11.26 -11.80
C THR A 205 -24.67 11.00 -12.51
N TYR A 206 -25.74 10.95 -11.74
CA TYR A 206 -27.11 10.87 -12.21
C TYR A 206 -27.90 12.09 -11.73
N LYS A 207 -28.74 12.62 -12.61
CA LYS A 207 -29.74 13.65 -12.26
C LYS A 207 -31.11 12.99 -12.12
N PHE A 208 -31.85 13.36 -11.08
CA PHE A 208 -33.22 12.91 -10.90
C PHE A 208 -34.20 13.80 -11.68
N TYR A 209 -35.20 13.15 -12.28
CA TYR A 209 -36.29 13.79 -12.99
C TYR A 209 -37.60 13.26 -12.44
N LYS A 210 -38.46 14.19 -12.02
CA LYS A 210 -39.82 13.90 -11.55
C LYS A 210 -40.82 14.24 -12.66
N ILE A 211 -41.77 13.34 -12.89
CA ILE A 211 -42.88 13.54 -13.82
C ILE A 211 -44.18 13.28 -13.05
N GLU A 212 -45.07 14.27 -13.02
CA GLU A 212 -46.42 14.11 -12.50
C GLU A 212 -47.28 13.29 -13.47
N LYS A 213 -48.04 12.33 -12.94
CA LYS A 213 -48.96 11.47 -13.67
C LYS A 213 -50.28 12.19 -13.97
N LYS A 214 -50.20 13.26 -14.76
CA LYS A 214 -51.37 13.95 -15.34
C LYS A 214 -51.57 13.46 -16.77
N ALA A 215 -52.81 13.46 -17.27
CA ALA A 215 -53.17 12.96 -18.61
C ALA A 215 -52.28 13.53 -19.75
N ILE A 216 -51.80 14.78 -19.61
CA ILE A 216 -50.91 15.45 -20.57
C ILE A 216 -49.53 14.78 -20.66
N ASN A 217 -49.06 14.13 -19.59
CA ASN A 217 -47.74 13.51 -19.50
C ASN A 217 -47.73 12.01 -19.83
N ASP A 218 -48.88 11.37 -20.08
CA ASP A 218 -48.98 9.92 -20.27
C ASP A 218 -48.21 9.43 -21.51
N LYS A 219 -48.19 10.21 -22.60
CA LYS A 219 -47.41 9.87 -23.79
C LYS A 219 -45.90 9.86 -23.49
N LYS A 220 -45.40 10.92 -22.85
CA LYS A 220 -44.00 11.06 -22.44
C LYS A 220 -43.60 10.00 -21.43
N LEU A 221 -44.50 9.63 -20.52
CA LEU A 221 -44.30 8.57 -19.54
C LEU A 221 -44.11 7.20 -20.22
N LYS A 222 -44.96 6.88 -21.20
CA LYS A 222 -44.87 5.63 -21.97
C LYS A 222 -43.54 5.54 -22.74
N GLU A 223 -43.15 6.61 -23.43
CA GLU A 223 -41.87 6.68 -24.16
C GLU A 223 -40.67 6.45 -23.22
N ILE A 224 -40.65 7.09 -22.04
CA ILE A 224 -39.57 6.90 -21.06
C ILE A 224 -39.54 5.48 -20.51
N LYS A 225 -40.71 4.89 -20.20
CA LYS A 225 -40.79 3.50 -19.72
C LYS A 225 -40.27 2.53 -20.78
N GLU A 226 -40.57 2.75 -22.06
CA GLU A 226 -40.03 1.94 -23.17
C GLU A 226 -38.52 2.11 -23.34
N GLU A 227 -38.00 3.35 -23.28
CA GLU A 227 -36.56 3.61 -23.37
C GLU A 227 -35.76 2.93 -22.26
N ILE A 228 -36.30 2.90 -21.03
CA ILE A 228 -35.69 2.21 -19.88
C ILE A 228 -35.74 0.69 -20.10
N LYS A 229 -36.88 0.15 -20.54
CA LYS A 229 -37.06 -1.29 -20.81
C LYS A 229 -36.11 -1.79 -21.89
N ASN A 230 -35.93 -1.00 -22.94
CA ASN A 230 -35.07 -1.33 -24.07
C ASN A 230 -33.56 -1.16 -23.78
N ARG A 231 -33.17 -0.66 -22.60
CA ARG A 231 -31.77 -0.35 -22.21
C ARG A 231 -30.99 0.50 -23.22
N LYS A 232 -31.68 1.17 -24.15
CA LYS A 232 -31.05 2.01 -25.19
C LYS A 232 -30.60 3.36 -24.64
N SER A 233 -31.12 3.76 -23.49
CA SER A 233 -30.87 5.07 -22.88
C SER A 233 -30.10 4.94 -21.56
N LEU A 234 -29.34 5.98 -21.21
CA LEU A 234 -28.69 6.11 -19.89
C LEU A 234 -29.69 6.47 -18.76
N LYS A 235 -30.95 6.03 -18.89
CA LYS A 235 -32.03 6.29 -17.93
C LYS A 235 -32.31 5.02 -17.13
N TYR A 236 -32.57 5.21 -15.85
CA TYR A 236 -32.89 4.13 -14.92
C TYR A 236 -34.10 4.50 -14.09
N PHE A 237 -34.98 3.53 -13.87
CA PHE A 237 -36.10 3.67 -12.95
C PHE A 237 -35.59 3.91 -11.52
N TYR A 238 -36.28 4.78 -10.78
CA TYR A 238 -35.99 5.04 -9.37
C TYR A 238 -37.18 4.70 -8.46
N TYR A 239 -38.31 5.40 -8.59
CA TYR A 239 -39.56 5.03 -7.91
C TYR A 239 -40.80 5.51 -8.68
N GLU A 240 -41.95 4.92 -8.36
CA GLU A 240 -43.26 5.29 -8.90
C GLU A 240 -44.30 5.25 -7.77
N ASN A 241 -44.96 6.38 -7.54
CA ASN A 241 -46.09 6.51 -6.60
C ASN A 241 -47.39 6.74 -7.39
N GLN A 242 -48.53 6.87 -6.70
CA GLN A 242 -49.83 7.15 -7.36
C GLN A 242 -49.81 8.43 -8.21
N ASN A 243 -49.09 9.45 -7.76
CA ASN A 243 -49.11 10.79 -8.38
C ASN A 243 -47.87 11.09 -9.25
N GLU A 244 -46.77 10.38 -9.05
CA GLU A 244 -45.47 10.76 -9.62
C GLU A 244 -44.68 9.54 -10.10
N TYR A 245 -43.91 9.75 -11.16
CA TYR A 245 -42.90 8.84 -11.66
C TYR A 245 -41.53 9.52 -11.62
N CYS A 246 -40.57 8.88 -10.97
CA CYS A 246 -39.21 9.40 -10.85
C CYS A 246 -38.21 8.44 -11.52
N TYR A 247 -37.35 9.02 -12.36
CA TYR A 247 -36.25 8.30 -12.99
C TYR A 247 -34.95 9.09 -12.84
N LYS A 248 -33.83 8.37 -12.88
CA LYS A 248 -32.50 8.96 -12.88
C LYS A 248 -31.88 8.84 -14.27
N LYS A 249 -31.27 9.91 -14.76
CA LYS A 249 -30.55 9.93 -16.04
C LYS A 249 -29.07 10.18 -15.78
N ARG A 250 -28.19 9.33 -16.31
CA ARG A 250 -26.75 9.52 -16.22
C ARG A 250 -26.35 10.78 -17.00
N ILE A 251 -25.53 11.60 -16.38
CA ILE A 251 -24.88 12.74 -17.03
C ILE A 251 -23.71 12.19 -17.83
N LYS A 252 -23.56 12.64 -19.08
CA LYS A 252 -22.42 12.26 -19.91
C LYS A 252 -21.17 12.98 -19.40
N GLY A 253 -20.05 12.27 -19.33
CA GLY A 253 -18.79 12.75 -18.78
C GLY A 253 -18.34 11.95 -17.55
N ASP A 254 -17.05 12.00 -17.27
CA ASP A 254 -16.45 11.25 -16.16
C ASP A 254 -16.52 12.02 -14.83
N LEU A 255 -16.43 13.36 -14.90
CA LEU A 255 -16.46 14.26 -13.76
C LEU A 255 -17.53 15.33 -13.95
N PHE A 256 -18.33 15.55 -12.92
CA PHE A 256 -19.36 16.57 -12.85
C PHE A 256 -19.09 17.47 -11.64
N THR A 257 -18.72 18.71 -11.90
CA THR A 257 -18.36 19.69 -10.86
C THR A 257 -19.53 20.61 -10.57
N ILE A 258 -19.87 20.74 -9.30
CA ILE A 258 -20.93 21.62 -8.81
C ILE A 258 -20.31 22.65 -7.86
N PRO A 259 -20.47 23.95 -8.12
CA PRO A 259 -19.99 24.97 -7.19
C PRO A 259 -20.81 24.94 -5.89
N ASN A 260 -20.14 25.08 -4.75
CA ASN A 260 -20.77 25.03 -3.43
C ASN A 260 -21.87 26.09 -3.26
N SER A 261 -21.72 27.24 -3.92
CA SER A 261 -22.72 28.32 -3.92
C SER A 261 -24.10 27.91 -4.44
N LYS A 262 -24.20 26.81 -5.20
CA LYS A 262 -25.47 26.27 -5.69
C LYS A 262 -26.02 25.12 -4.85
N VAL A 263 -25.23 24.60 -3.91
CA VAL A 263 -25.59 23.43 -3.11
C VAL A 263 -26.35 23.89 -1.87
N GLU A 264 -27.57 23.38 -1.71
CA GLU A 264 -28.41 23.61 -0.54
C GLU A 264 -28.11 22.58 0.55
N ASN A 265 -27.96 21.30 0.16
CA ASN A 265 -27.73 20.21 1.11
C ASN A 265 -26.91 19.06 0.48
N ILE A 266 -26.16 18.36 1.31
CA ILE A 266 -25.30 17.22 0.97
C ILE A 266 -25.64 16.07 1.90
N SER A 267 -26.02 14.93 1.34
CA SER A 267 -26.12 13.66 2.07
C SER A 267 -25.01 12.73 1.62
N ILE A 268 -24.28 12.16 2.58
CA ILE A 268 -23.14 11.28 2.31
C ILE A 268 -23.50 9.86 2.74
N THR A 269 -23.37 8.91 1.82
CA THR A 269 -23.60 7.48 2.06
C THR A 269 -22.35 6.67 1.73
N TYR A 270 -21.85 5.90 2.68
CA TYR A 270 -20.73 4.98 2.45
C TYR A 270 -21.24 3.62 1.96
N VAL A 271 -20.88 3.25 0.73
CA VAL A 271 -21.29 1.99 0.09
C VAL A 271 -20.10 1.02 0.06
N LYS A 272 -20.30 -0.18 0.60
CA LYS A 272 -19.27 -1.23 0.64
C LYS A 272 -19.10 -1.82 -0.76
N MET A 273 -17.90 -1.67 -1.35
CA MET A 273 -17.62 -2.09 -2.72
C MET A 273 -17.14 -3.56 -2.77
N SER A 274 -16.32 -3.96 -1.81
CA SER A 274 -15.90 -5.35 -1.54
C SER A 274 -14.89 -5.38 -0.40
N THR A 275 -14.65 -6.57 0.15
CA THR A 275 -13.52 -6.89 1.02
C THR A 275 -12.25 -6.97 0.15
N LEU A 276 -11.39 -5.94 0.18
CA LEU A 276 -10.00 -6.02 -0.30
C LEU A 276 -9.30 -7.23 0.34
N ARG A 277 -9.69 -7.57 1.58
CA ARG A 277 -9.33 -8.81 2.27
C ARG A 277 -9.53 -10.06 1.42
N ASP A 278 -10.55 -10.19 0.58
CA ASP A 278 -10.77 -11.43 -0.17
C ASP A 278 -9.86 -11.57 -1.40
N LYS A 279 -9.41 -10.45 -1.97
CA LYS A 279 -8.41 -10.44 -3.04
C LYS A 279 -6.98 -10.50 -2.48
N TRP A 280 -6.69 -9.73 -1.43
CA TRP A 280 -5.36 -9.67 -0.83
C TRP A 280 -5.08 -10.86 0.07
N SER A 281 -6.04 -11.42 0.83
CA SER A 281 -5.78 -12.65 1.59
C SER A 281 -5.36 -13.78 0.68
N LYS A 282 -5.98 -13.93 -0.51
CA LYS A 282 -5.57 -14.93 -1.50
C LYS A 282 -4.15 -14.71 -1.99
N ASN A 283 -3.74 -13.45 -2.19
CA ASN A 283 -2.38 -13.12 -2.66
C ASN A 283 -1.33 -13.14 -1.54
N ILE A 284 -1.66 -12.72 -0.33
CA ILE A 284 -0.81 -12.76 0.87
C ILE A 284 -0.59 -14.21 1.30
N ILE A 285 -1.63 -15.05 1.26
CA ILE A 285 -1.47 -16.49 1.50
C ILE A 285 -0.53 -17.08 0.45
N LYS A 286 -0.73 -16.79 -0.85
CA LYS A 286 0.21 -17.23 -1.90
C LYS A 286 1.64 -16.73 -1.69
N PHE A 287 1.81 -15.47 -1.30
CA PHE A 287 3.12 -14.84 -1.08
C PHE A 287 3.82 -15.43 0.15
N ARG A 288 3.12 -15.58 1.28
CA ARG A 288 3.64 -16.25 2.48
C ARG A 288 4.06 -17.68 2.19
N THR A 289 3.25 -18.38 1.41
CA THR A 289 3.53 -19.75 0.99
C THR A 289 4.74 -19.83 0.05
N LEU A 290 4.89 -18.87 -0.88
CA LEU A 290 6.06 -18.75 -1.77
C LEU A 290 7.33 -18.42 -0.99
N LEU A 291 7.26 -17.52 -0.02
CA LEU A 291 8.37 -17.13 0.84
C LEU A 291 8.84 -18.32 1.69
N LEU A 292 7.90 -19.09 2.26
CA LEU A 292 8.22 -20.31 3.01
C LEU A 292 8.85 -21.39 2.10
N LEU A 293 8.40 -21.49 0.85
CA LEU A 293 9.00 -22.39 -0.14
C LEU A 293 10.42 -21.96 -0.55
N LEU A 294 10.66 -20.65 -0.72
CA LEU A 294 12.00 -20.12 -0.96
C LEU A 294 12.92 -20.39 0.24
N VAL A 295 12.43 -20.19 1.47
CA VAL A 295 13.21 -20.50 2.69
C VAL A 295 13.56 -21.99 2.73
N ILE A 296 12.61 -22.90 2.51
CA ILE A 296 12.89 -24.34 2.49
C ILE A 296 13.87 -24.71 1.36
N PHE A 297 13.66 -24.18 0.16
CA PHE A 297 14.54 -24.42 -0.98
C PHE A 297 15.96 -23.92 -0.70
N PHE A 298 16.08 -22.70 -0.17
CA PHE A 298 17.37 -22.15 0.23
C PHE A 298 17.96 -22.91 1.41
N SER A 299 17.20 -23.43 2.36
CA SER A 299 17.75 -24.29 3.43
C SER A 299 18.28 -25.62 2.90
N ILE A 300 17.61 -26.22 1.90
CA ILE A 300 18.08 -27.44 1.23
C ILE A 300 19.32 -27.14 0.37
N ALA A 301 19.26 -26.08 -0.44
CA ALA A 301 20.36 -25.65 -1.30
C ALA A 301 21.57 -25.19 -0.49
N TYR A 302 21.37 -24.47 0.60
CA TYR A 302 22.40 -24.06 1.56
C TYR A 302 22.99 -25.28 2.28
N GLY A 303 22.17 -26.27 2.66
CA GLY A 303 22.66 -27.53 3.20
C GLY A 303 23.51 -28.34 2.20
N ILE A 304 23.27 -28.18 0.89
CA ILE A 304 24.05 -28.80 -0.19
C ILE A 304 25.32 -27.96 -0.49
N TRP A 305 25.20 -26.63 -0.53
CA TRP A 305 26.22 -25.68 -0.98
C TRP A 305 27.22 -25.32 0.12
N ASP A 306 26.77 -24.93 1.31
CA ASP A 306 27.64 -24.40 2.38
C ASP A 306 28.42 -25.51 3.10
N PHE A 307 27.96 -26.75 2.98
CA PHE A 307 28.68 -27.89 3.52
C PHE A 307 29.64 -28.51 2.51
N GLY A 308 29.24 -29.04 1.35
CA GLY A 308 30.18 -29.94 0.63
C GLY A 308 30.78 -31.06 1.53
N PHE A 309 30.15 -31.33 2.69
CA PHE A 309 30.81 -31.87 3.90
C PHE A 309 30.12 -33.12 4.48
N ILE A 310 28.98 -33.59 3.97
CA ILE A 310 28.44 -34.88 4.47
C ILE A 310 29.16 -36.01 3.74
N ASN A 311 30.35 -36.36 4.24
CA ASN A 311 30.75 -37.76 4.20
C ASN A 311 29.71 -38.48 5.06
N PHE A 312 28.75 -39.18 4.44
CA PHE A 312 27.68 -39.91 5.12
C PHE A 312 28.24 -41.11 5.91
N GLN A 313 29.40 -41.00 6.55
CA GLN A 313 30.08 -42.12 7.20
C GLN A 313 29.27 -42.71 8.34
N THR A 314 28.56 -41.86 9.10
CA THR A 314 27.76 -42.31 10.24
C THR A 314 26.29 -42.50 9.86
N VAL A 315 25.76 -43.68 10.18
CA VAL A 315 24.37 -44.08 9.92
C VAL A 315 23.35 -43.09 10.49
N TYR A 316 23.60 -42.48 11.66
CA TYR A 316 22.68 -41.51 12.27
C TYR A 316 22.46 -40.24 11.46
N LYS A 317 23.51 -39.71 10.79
CA LYS A 317 23.38 -38.54 9.90
C LYS A 317 22.57 -38.87 8.64
N ARG A 318 22.71 -40.10 8.11
CA ARG A 318 21.86 -40.61 7.02
C ARG A 318 20.41 -40.69 7.48
N ILE A 319 20.15 -41.30 8.64
CA ILE A 319 18.80 -41.42 9.20
C ILE A 319 18.16 -40.04 9.43
N ALA A 320 18.89 -39.10 10.05
CA ALA A 320 18.39 -37.75 10.31
C ALA A 320 18.07 -36.99 9.01
N PHE A 321 18.94 -37.07 8.00
CA PHE A 321 18.69 -36.49 6.68
C PHE A 321 17.47 -37.13 6.01
N CYS A 322 17.31 -38.45 6.12
CA CYS A 322 16.17 -39.17 5.55
C CYS A 322 14.84 -38.79 6.22
N ILE A 323 14.83 -38.59 7.53
CA ILE A 323 13.63 -38.13 8.24
C ILE A 323 13.29 -36.70 7.81
N MET A 324 14.27 -35.80 7.76
CA MET A 324 14.07 -34.40 7.40
C MET A 324 13.64 -34.21 5.93
N LEU A 325 14.23 -34.96 5.00
CA LEU A 325 13.84 -34.90 3.58
C LEU A 325 12.42 -35.43 3.36
N THR A 326 12.01 -36.50 4.08
CA THR A 326 10.64 -37.02 4.00
C THR A 326 9.63 -36.01 4.54
N PHE A 327 9.96 -35.38 5.67
CA PHE A 327 9.10 -34.36 6.26
C PHE A 327 8.98 -33.10 5.36
N ASN A 328 10.08 -32.68 4.75
CA ASN A 328 10.10 -31.55 3.82
C ASN A 328 9.35 -31.85 2.52
N THR A 329 9.47 -33.06 1.97
CA THR A 329 8.74 -33.48 0.75
C THR A 329 7.23 -33.61 1.00
N ILE A 330 6.82 -34.18 2.15
CA ILE A 330 5.41 -34.22 2.56
C ILE A 330 4.86 -32.79 2.74
N SER A 331 5.60 -31.92 3.42
CA SER A 331 5.19 -30.53 3.64
C SER A 331 5.06 -29.75 2.33
N LEU A 332 6.01 -29.92 1.41
CA LEU A 332 5.99 -29.30 0.07
C LEU A 332 4.82 -29.81 -0.77
N MET A 333 4.47 -31.09 -0.67
CA MET A 333 3.33 -31.68 -1.39
C MET A 333 1.98 -31.25 -0.83
N LEU A 334 1.80 -31.24 0.49
CA LEU A 334 0.59 -30.71 1.12
C LEU A 334 0.36 -29.25 0.72
N LEU A 335 1.45 -28.49 0.58
CA LEU A 335 1.45 -27.10 0.14
C LEU A 335 1.08 -26.97 -1.36
N ILE A 336 1.64 -27.79 -2.25
CA ILE A 336 1.27 -27.83 -3.67
C ILE A 336 -0.20 -28.22 -3.84
N ILE A 337 -0.67 -29.22 -3.11
CA ILE A 337 -2.08 -29.65 -3.10
C ILE A 337 -2.98 -28.48 -2.68
N ASN A 338 -2.61 -27.73 -1.64
CA ASN A 338 -3.39 -26.59 -1.16
C ASN A 338 -3.39 -25.42 -2.18
N LEU A 339 -2.31 -25.23 -2.94
CA LEU A 339 -2.23 -24.22 -4.00
C LEU A 339 -3.03 -24.60 -5.26
N LEU A 340 -3.05 -25.89 -5.62
CA LEU A 340 -3.74 -26.40 -6.82
C LEU A 340 -5.22 -26.74 -6.57
N SER A 341 -5.59 -27.05 -5.33
CA SER A 341 -6.96 -27.38 -4.93
C SER A 341 -7.86 -26.15 -4.96
N LYS A 342 -8.41 -25.85 -6.14
CA LYS A 342 -9.48 -24.87 -6.31
C LYS A 342 -10.90 -25.45 -6.13
N HIS A 343 -11.05 -26.75 -5.89
CA HIS A 343 -12.36 -27.41 -5.74
C HIS A 343 -12.36 -28.64 -4.80
N GLU A 344 -13.54 -28.87 -4.20
CA GLU A 344 -13.88 -29.62 -2.97
C GLU A 344 -13.56 -31.12 -2.86
N LYS A 345 -12.79 -31.76 -3.76
CA LYS A 345 -12.59 -33.22 -3.69
C LYS A 345 -11.40 -33.63 -2.80
N LYS A 346 -11.63 -33.64 -1.48
CA LYS A 346 -10.67 -34.07 -0.43
C LYS A 346 -10.03 -35.45 -0.65
N TRP A 347 -10.69 -36.40 -1.31
CA TRP A 347 -10.21 -37.79 -1.44
C TRP A 347 -9.14 -38.01 -2.53
N GLU A 348 -9.06 -37.18 -3.57
CA GLU A 348 -7.99 -37.30 -4.58
C GLU A 348 -6.63 -36.83 -4.03
N ASN A 349 -6.64 -35.95 -3.03
CA ASN A 349 -5.45 -35.35 -2.43
C ASN A 349 -4.63 -36.35 -1.58
N VAL A 350 -5.27 -37.33 -0.96
CA VAL A 350 -4.60 -38.34 -0.13
C VAL A 350 -3.76 -39.30 -1.00
N ASN A 351 -4.29 -39.73 -2.15
CA ASN A 351 -3.57 -40.63 -3.06
C ASN A 351 -2.33 -39.96 -3.67
N ILE A 352 -2.40 -38.66 -3.96
CA ILE A 352 -1.25 -37.89 -4.48
C ILE A 352 -0.16 -37.76 -3.41
N SER A 353 -0.56 -37.57 -2.15
CA SER A 353 0.38 -37.47 -1.02
C SER A 353 1.13 -38.79 -0.80
N ILE A 354 0.44 -39.94 -0.89
CA ILE A 354 1.06 -41.27 -0.77
C ILE A 354 2.02 -41.54 -1.94
N VAL A 355 1.62 -41.22 -3.17
CA VAL A 355 2.47 -41.36 -4.36
C VAL A 355 3.73 -40.51 -4.25
N ALA A 356 3.59 -39.27 -3.79
CA ALA A 356 4.73 -38.39 -3.61
C ALA A 356 5.64 -38.82 -2.46
N LEU A 357 5.10 -39.43 -1.40
CA LEU A 357 5.90 -40.02 -0.32
C LEU A 357 6.73 -41.19 -0.86
N VAL A 358 6.13 -42.09 -1.66
CA VAL A 358 6.83 -43.19 -2.32
C VAL A 358 7.94 -42.67 -3.24
N LEU A 359 7.64 -41.68 -4.10
CA LEU A 359 8.64 -41.10 -5.01
C LEU A 359 9.74 -40.33 -4.27
N GLY A 360 9.38 -39.58 -3.22
CA GLY A 360 10.33 -38.87 -2.35
C GLY A 360 11.22 -39.80 -1.53
N SER A 361 10.83 -41.08 -1.41
CA SER A 361 11.62 -42.12 -0.73
C SER A 361 12.67 -42.81 -1.60
N ILE A 362 12.57 -42.72 -2.93
CA ILE A 362 13.49 -43.38 -3.88
C ILE A 362 14.95 -42.91 -3.71
N PRO A 363 15.25 -41.62 -3.49
CA PRO A 363 16.62 -41.18 -3.21
C PRO A 363 17.27 -41.86 -2.00
N TYR A 364 16.49 -42.39 -1.04
CA TYR A 364 17.02 -43.11 0.12
C TYR A 364 17.72 -44.41 -0.26
N LEU A 365 17.29 -45.07 -1.34
CA LEU A 365 17.94 -46.29 -1.82
C LEU A 365 19.41 -46.04 -2.18
N TYR A 366 19.73 -44.84 -2.69
CA TYR A 366 21.10 -44.44 -2.96
C TYR A 366 21.84 -43.99 -1.70
N ILE A 367 21.18 -43.20 -0.84
CA ILE A 367 21.81 -42.70 0.41
C ILE A 367 22.23 -43.86 1.33
N PHE A 368 21.48 -44.96 1.38
CA PHE A 368 21.83 -46.17 2.12
C PHE A 368 22.69 -47.17 1.33
N TRP A 369 23.18 -46.79 0.16
CA TRP A 369 24.04 -47.61 -0.71
C TRP A 369 23.40 -48.94 -1.15
N ILE A 370 22.07 -49.02 -1.09
CA ILE A 370 21.31 -50.20 -1.53
C ILE A 370 21.33 -50.27 -3.06
N VAL A 371 21.23 -49.10 -3.72
CA VAL A 371 21.18 -48.99 -5.17
C VAL A 371 22.15 -47.91 -5.66
N PRO A 372 23.06 -48.22 -6.60
CA PRO A 372 23.89 -47.21 -7.27
C PRO A 372 23.05 -46.14 -7.98
N PHE A 373 23.54 -44.90 -8.01
CA PHE A 373 22.78 -43.74 -8.51
C PHE A 373 22.20 -43.95 -9.92
N TYR A 374 22.95 -44.57 -10.83
CA TYR A 374 22.54 -44.78 -12.21
C TYR A 374 21.33 -45.73 -12.37
N TYR A 375 21.04 -46.57 -11.37
CA TYR A 375 19.82 -47.39 -11.33
C TYR A 375 18.62 -46.66 -10.73
N LEU A 376 18.80 -45.51 -10.08
CA LEU A 376 17.67 -44.76 -9.51
C LEU A 376 16.73 -44.23 -10.60
N LEU A 377 17.28 -43.78 -11.73
CA LEU A 377 16.51 -43.21 -12.83
C LEU A 377 15.55 -44.23 -13.46
N PRO A 378 15.97 -45.46 -13.82
CA PRO A 378 15.03 -46.49 -14.28
C PRO A 378 14.03 -46.93 -13.19
N ILE A 379 14.42 -47.01 -11.91
CA ILE A 379 13.49 -47.31 -10.80
C ILE A 379 12.43 -46.20 -10.66
N PHE A 380 12.83 -44.93 -10.81
CA PHE A 380 11.92 -43.80 -10.78
C PHE A 380 10.91 -43.83 -11.94
N ILE A 381 11.36 -44.16 -13.15
CA ILE A 381 10.48 -44.30 -14.33
C ILE A 381 9.51 -45.48 -14.15
N LEU A 382 10.00 -46.61 -13.63
CA LEU A 382 9.19 -47.81 -13.39
C LEU A 382 8.12 -47.56 -12.33
N THR A 383 8.48 -46.92 -11.22
CA THR A 383 7.53 -46.58 -10.15
C THR A 383 6.44 -45.61 -10.63
N ILE A 384 6.78 -44.58 -11.42
CA ILE A 384 5.78 -43.71 -12.05
C ILE A 384 4.83 -44.51 -12.96
N SER A 385 5.38 -45.45 -13.75
CA SER A 385 4.61 -46.28 -14.67
C SER A 385 3.63 -47.20 -13.93
N VAL A 386 4.08 -47.85 -12.86
CA VAL A 386 3.24 -48.69 -11.98
C VAL A 386 2.14 -47.87 -11.32
N ILE A 387 2.47 -46.69 -10.79
CA ILE A 387 1.48 -45.80 -10.15
C ILE A 387 0.42 -45.36 -11.16
N ARG A 388 0.82 -45.01 -12.39
CA ARG A 388 -0.11 -44.67 -13.48
C ARG A 388 -1.03 -45.84 -13.83
N TYR A 389 -0.49 -47.06 -13.86
CA TYR A 389 -1.26 -48.28 -14.11
C TYR A 389 -2.28 -48.54 -12.99
N ILE A 390 -1.86 -48.48 -11.72
CA ILE A 390 -2.73 -48.66 -10.55
C ILE A 390 -3.86 -47.62 -10.54
N LYS A 391 -3.54 -46.35 -10.80
CA LYS A 391 -4.54 -45.26 -10.89
C LYS A 391 -5.58 -45.56 -11.97
N ASN A 392 -5.13 -45.92 -13.17
CA ASN A 392 -6.03 -46.25 -14.28
C ASN A 392 -6.92 -47.47 -13.97
N TRP A 393 -6.36 -48.50 -13.32
CA TRP A 393 -7.12 -49.67 -12.89
C TRP A 393 -8.19 -49.31 -11.85
N TRP A 394 -7.84 -48.50 -10.84
CA TRP A 394 -8.79 -48.00 -9.83
C TRP A 394 -9.91 -47.17 -10.45
N MET A 395 -9.59 -46.27 -11.38
CA MET A 395 -10.58 -45.45 -12.10
C MET A 395 -11.56 -46.31 -12.90
N LYS A 396 -11.06 -47.35 -13.61
CA LYS A 396 -11.92 -48.31 -14.32
C LYS A 396 -12.86 -49.07 -13.37
N LYS A 397 -12.39 -49.45 -12.18
CA LYS A 397 -13.19 -50.16 -11.17
C LYS A 397 -14.27 -49.27 -10.54
N LYS A 398 -13.98 -47.98 -10.35
CA LYS A 398 -14.94 -47.00 -9.83
C LYS A 398 -16.08 -46.73 -10.81
N ASN A 399 -15.76 -46.56 -12.10
CA ASN A 399 -16.77 -46.34 -13.15
C ASN A 399 -17.68 -47.57 -13.37
N LYS A 400 -17.22 -48.79 -13.08
CA LYS A 400 -18.03 -50.01 -13.10
C LYS A 400 -19.00 -50.18 -11.92
N LYS A 401 -18.88 -49.38 -10.85
CA LYS A 401 -19.80 -49.40 -9.70
C LYS A 401 -20.86 -48.30 -9.76
N THR A 402 -20.71 -47.35 -10.68
CA THR A 402 -21.62 -46.21 -10.88
C THR A 402 -22.51 -46.36 -12.11
N ASN A 403 -22.25 -47.38 -12.92
CA ASN A 403 -23.18 -47.97 -13.89
C ASN A 403 -23.67 -49.29 -13.30
#